data_AF-F7KT85-F1
#
_entry.id   AF-F7KT85-F1
#
_cell.length_a   1.000
_cell.length_b   1.000
_cell.length_c   1.000
_cell.angle_alpha   90.00
_cell.angle_beta   90.00
_cell.angle_gamma   90.00
#
_symmetry.space_group_name_H-M   'P 1'
#
loop_
_entity.id
_entity.type
_entity.pdbx_description
1 polymer ?
#
loop_
_entity_poly.entity_id
_entity_poly.type
_entity_poly.pdbx_seq_one_letter_code
_entity_poly.pdbx_strand_id
1 'polypeptide(L)'
;KRGSSLARRILHMVSLNNLKVDKGTKAPVNPVIYDYYTDKCKSKKKNVAVGAVMHKICNIIFAILRDNKPFEIITQQEHCKRYAAKHPDKAGMNAA
;
A
#
# COMPACT_ATOMS: atom_id res chain seq x y z
N LYS A 1 -15.74 -17.01 -4.43
CA LYS A 1 -16.38 -16.76 -3.11
C LYS A 1 -15.79 -15.45 -2.52
N ARG A 2 -16.60 -14.56 -1.93
CA ARG A 2 -16.23 -13.17 -1.55
C ARG A 2 -15.39 -13.01 -0.24
N GLY A 3 -14.86 -14.09 0.34
CA GLY A 3 -14.05 -14.09 1.57
C GLY A 3 -14.83 -13.79 2.86
N SER A 4 -14.11 -13.75 4.00
CA SER A 4 -14.68 -13.46 5.34
C SER A 4 -15.16 -12.01 5.46
N SER A 5 -16.36 -11.81 6.02
CA SER A 5 -16.92 -10.47 6.30
C SER A 5 -16.10 -9.71 7.35
N LEU A 6 -15.67 -10.39 8.40
CA LEU A 6 -14.83 -9.82 9.47
C LEU A 6 -13.48 -9.36 8.92
N ALA A 7 -12.82 -10.19 8.11
CA ALA A 7 -11.53 -9.85 7.52
C ALA A 7 -11.61 -8.57 6.68
N ARG A 8 -12.65 -8.42 5.85
CA ARG A 8 -12.88 -7.20 5.07
C ARG A 8 -13.10 -5.97 5.95
N ARG A 9 -13.84 -6.10 7.05
CA ARG A 9 -14.06 -5.00 8.01
C ARG A 9 -12.75 -4.57 8.66
N ILE A 10 -11.93 -5.53 9.09
CA ILE A 10 -10.62 -5.25 9.68
C ILE A 10 -9.72 -4.53 8.67
N LEU A 11 -9.62 -5.03 7.44
CA LEU A 11 -8.82 -4.40 6.38
C LEU A 11 -9.27 -2.97 6.06
N HIS A 12 -10.58 -2.73 6.04
CA HIS A 12 -11.13 -1.39 5.86
C HIS A 12 -10.72 -0.47 7.01
N MET A 13 -10.83 -0.92 8.26
CA MET A 13 -10.41 -0.13 9.43
C MET A 13 -8.91 0.14 9.44
N VAL A 14 -8.07 -0.84 9.10
CA VAL A 14 -6.62 -0.65 8.97
C VAL A 14 -6.31 0.38 7.89
N SER A 15 -7.00 0.34 6.76
CA SER A 15 -6.85 1.32 5.68
C SER A 15 -7.17 2.73 6.16
N LEU A 16 -8.32 2.92 6.82
CA LEU A 16 -8.71 4.23 7.35
C LEU A 16 -7.71 4.75 8.38
N ASN A 17 -7.19 3.89 9.26
CA ASN A 17 -6.18 4.31 10.24
C ASN A 17 -4.87 4.78 9.59
N ASN A 18 -4.44 4.15 8.49
CA ASN A 18 -3.26 4.59 7.73
C ASN A 18 -3.48 5.91 6.97
N LEU A 19 -4.73 6.25 6.64
CA LEU A 19 -5.08 7.49 5.96
C LEU A 19 -5.34 8.67 6.91
N LYS A 20 -5.29 8.44 8.23
CA LYS A 20 -5.46 9.52 9.21
C LYS A 20 -4.30 10.50 9.10
N VAL A 21 -4.63 11.77 9.30
CA VAL A 21 -3.67 12.86 9.52
C VAL A 21 -3.65 13.13 11.00
N ASP A 22 -2.47 13.11 11.60
CA ASP A 22 -2.30 13.43 13.01
C ASP A 22 -2.66 14.90 13.27
N LYS A 23 -3.41 15.15 14.35
CA LYS A 23 -3.95 16.48 14.62
C LYS A 23 -2.89 17.46 15.13
N GLY A 24 -1.84 16.97 15.78
CA GLY A 24 -0.77 17.80 16.32
C GLY A 24 0.24 18.20 15.25
N THR A 25 0.83 17.20 14.60
CA THR A 25 1.87 17.38 13.58
C THR A 25 1.32 17.80 12.21
N LYS A 26 0.01 17.65 11.99
CA LYS A 26 -0.66 17.81 10.67
C LYS A 26 -0.07 16.91 9.58
N ALA A 27 0.67 15.87 9.95
CA ALA A 27 1.28 14.93 9.03
C ALA A 27 0.43 13.65 8.90
N PRO A 28 0.38 13.02 7.71
CA PRO A 28 -0.22 11.71 7.56
C PRO A 28 0.47 10.66 8.45
N VAL A 29 -0.30 9.78 9.09
CA VAL A 29 0.23 8.67 9.90
C VAL A 29 1.12 7.75 9.04
N ASN A 30 0.72 7.53 7.79
CA ASN A 30 1.54 6.81 6.82
C ASN A 30 1.62 7.63 5.52
N PRO A 31 2.68 8.43 5.32
CA PRO A 31 2.79 9.33 4.17
C PRO A 31 2.77 8.55 2.85
N VAL A 32 3.42 7.39 2.77
CA VAL A 32 3.46 6.58 1.54
C VAL A 32 2.07 6.09 1.13
N ILE A 33 1.27 5.60 2.09
CA ILE A 33 -0.09 5.14 1.81
C ILE A 33 -1.03 6.33 1.54
N TYR A 34 -0.84 7.44 2.24
CA TYR A 34 -1.62 8.66 2.03
C TYR A 34 -1.40 9.26 0.65
N ASP A 35 -0.16 9.34 0.19
CA ASP A 35 0.19 9.85 -1.15
C ASP A 35 -0.40 8.95 -2.22
N TYR A 36 -0.25 7.62 -2.08
CA TYR A 36 -0.88 6.66 -2.97
C TYR A 36 -2.41 6.82 -3.04
N TYR A 37 -3.08 7.01 -1.89
CA TYR A 37 -4.51 7.27 -1.85
C TYR A 37 -4.90 8.59 -2.53
N THR A 38 -4.15 9.65 -2.28
CA THR A 38 -4.38 10.99 -2.85
C THR A 38 -4.25 10.93 -4.37
N ASP A 39 -3.23 10.23 -4.89
CA ASP A 39 -3.07 10.00 -6.32
C ASP A 39 -4.22 9.17 -6.91
N LYS A 40 -4.69 8.13 -6.20
CA LYS A 40 -5.87 7.37 -6.66
C LYS A 40 -7.15 8.21 -6.64
N CYS A 41 -7.28 9.18 -5.74
CA CYS A 41 -8.43 10.08 -5.71
C CYS A 41 -8.49 11.03 -6.92
N LYS A 42 -7.36 11.30 -7.60
CA LYS A 42 -7.35 12.10 -8.85
C LYS A 42 -8.11 11.42 -9.99
N SER A 43 -8.17 10.09 -9.98
CA SER A 43 -8.77 9.28 -11.07
C SER A 43 -9.99 8.47 -10.64
N LYS A 44 -10.24 8.33 -9.33
CA LYS A 44 -11.32 7.49 -8.77
C LYS A 44 -12.08 8.20 -7.67
N LYS A 45 -13.36 7.85 -7.51
CA LYS A 45 -14.16 8.25 -6.34
C LYS A 45 -13.47 7.79 -5.05
N LYS A 46 -13.54 8.60 -3.99
CA LYS A 46 -12.86 8.36 -2.69
C LYS A 46 -13.05 6.94 -2.14
N ASN A 47 -14.28 6.43 -2.11
CA ASN A 47 -14.57 5.08 -1.61
C ASN A 47 -13.91 3.98 -2.46
N VAL A 48 -13.77 4.19 -3.77
CA VAL A 48 -13.07 3.26 -4.67
C VAL A 48 -11.55 3.34 -4.46
N ALA A 49 -11.02 4.53 -4.19
CA ALA A 49 -9.63 4.72 -3.84
C ALA A 49 -9.27 4.02 -2.50
N VAL A 50 -10.15 4.03 -1.51
CA VAL A 50 -9.99 3.24 -0.27
C VAL A 50 -9.91 1.74 -0.58
N GLY A 51 -10.73 1.23 -1.50
CA GLY A 51 -10.62 -0.15 -1.96
C GLY A 51 -9.23 -0.48 -2.54
N ALA A 52 -8.65 0.44 -3.33
CA ALA A 52 -7.29 0.27 -3.85
C ALA A 52 -6.21 0.29 -2.74
N VAL A 53 -6.42 1.07 -1.67
CA VAL A 53 -5.56 1.05 -0.46
C VAL A 53 -5.66 -0.29 0.26
N MET A 54 -6.88 -0.82 0.45
CA MET A 54 -7.08 -2.14 1.06
C MET A 54 -6.29 -3.21 0.31
N HIS A 55 -6.36 -3.21 -1.03
CA HIS A 55 -5.57 -4.14 -1.85
C HIS A 55 -4.06 -3.96 -1.67
N LYS A 56 -3.57 -2.70 -1.62
CA LYS A 56 -2.14 -2.42 -1.39
C LYS A 56 -1.69 -2.96 -0.02
N ILE A 57 -2.48 -2.76 1.03
CA ILE A 57 -2.19 -3.24 2.40
C ILE A 57 -2.21 -4.77 2.46
N CYS A 58 -3.18 -5.44 1.82
CA CYS A 58 -3.18 -6.90 1.72
C CYS A 58 -1.88 -7.42 1.11
N ASN A 59 -1.41 -6.81 0.02
CA ASN A 59 -0.17 -7.23 -0.63
C ASN A 59 1.07 -7.01 0.26
N ILE A 60 1.08 -5.95 1.06
CA ILE A 60 2.14 -5.71 2.05
C ILE A 60 2.13 -6.83 3.10
N ILE A 61 0.97 -7.18 3.66
CA ILE A 61 0.84 -8.27 4.63
C ILE A 61 1.32 -9.60 4.02
N PHE A 62 0.91 -9.90 2.79
CA PHE A 62 1.38 -11.10 2.10
C PHE A 62 2.89 -11.09 1.87
N ALA A 63 3.50 -9.94 1.54
CA ALA A 63 4.95 -9.83 1.38
C ALA A 63 5.68 -10.07 2.71
N ILE A 64 5.18 -9.51 3.82
CA ILE A 64 5.71 -9.75 5.18
C ILE A 64 5.67 -11.23 5.51
N LEU A 65 4.51 -11.88 5.29
CA LEU A 65 4.33 -13.30 5.59
C LEU A 65 5.18 -14.21 4.69
N ARG A 66 5.31 -13.87 3.41
CA ARG A 66 6.10 -14.63 2.43
C ARG A 66 7.60 -14.51 2.70
N ASP A 67 8.07 -13.28 2.94
CA ASP A 67 9.51 -12.99 3.05
C ASP A 67 10.01 -13.10 4.50
N ASN A 68 9.10 -13.26 5.46
CA ASN A 68 9.34 -13.27 6.91
C ASN A 68 10.20 -12.07 7.39
N LYS A 69 9.89 -10.89 6.86
CA LYS A 69 10.60 -9.64 7.17
C LYS A 69 9.68 -8.64 7.85
N PRO A 70 10.16 -7.89 8.86
CA PRO A 70 9.39 -6.82 9.47
C PRO A 70 8.91 -5.80 8.44
N PHE A 71 7.76 -5.17 8.73
CA PHE A 71 7.26 -4.08 7.92
C PHE A 71 8.20 -2.86 8.00
N GLU A 72 8.52 -2.31 6.83
CA GLU A 72 9.24 -1.04 6.68
C GLU A 72 8.43 -0.09 5.81
N ILE A 73 8.39 1.19 6.19
CA ILE A 73 7.81 2.24 5.33
C ILE A 73 8.80 2.52 4.21
N ILE A 74 8.53 1.97 3.02
CA ILE A 74 9.33 2.16 1.81
C ILE A 74 8.53 2.92 0.75
N THR A 75 9.18 3.87 0.08
CA THR A 75 8.56 4.55 -1.05
C THR A 75 8.47 3.62 -2.27
N GLN A 76 7.61 3.95 -3.23
CA GLN A 76 7.48 3.14 -4.45
C GLN A 76 8.80 3.09 -5.26
N GLN A 77 9.52 4.20 -5.32
CA GLN A 77 10.80 4.27 -6.02
C GLN A 77 11.84 3.36 -5.36
N GLU A 78 11.93 3.39 -4.03
CA GLU A 78 12.83 2.53 -3.26
C GLU A 78 12.48 1.05 -3.44
N HIS A 79 11.18 0.71 -3.44
CA HIS A 79 10.74 -0.64 -3.73
C HIS A 79 11.19 -1.11 -5.12
N CYS A 80 11.02 -0.28 -6.16
CA CYS A 80 11.46 -0.61 -7.52
C CYS A 80 12.98 -0.83 -7.59
N LYS A 81 13.78 0.03 -6.94
CA LYS A 81 15.24 -0.12 -6.87
C LYS A 81 15.63 -1.44 -6.20
N ARG A 82 15.06 -1.75 -5.03
CA ARG A 82 15.31 -3.02 -4.31
C ARG A 82 14.87 -4.23 -5.13
N TYR A 83 13.78 -4.13 -5.88
CA TYR A 83 13.30 -5.21 -6.74
C TYR A 83 14.25 -5.48 -7.91
N ALA A 84 14.67 -4.43 -8.62
CA ALA A 84 15.61 -4.52 -9.74
C ALA A 84 16.98 -5.09 -9.31
N ALA A 85 17.49 -4.66 -8.15
CA ALA A 85 18.75 -5.18 -7.60
C ALA A 85 18.69 -6.68 -7.28
N LYS A 86 17.52 -7.21 -6.89
CA LYS A 86 17.31 -8.64 -6.60
C LYS A 86 17.01 -9.49 -7.84
N HIS A 87 16.54 -8.87 -8.92
CA HIS A 87 16.14 -9.54 -10.17
C HIS A 87 16.73 -8.80 -11.38
N PRO A 88 18.08 -8.82 -11.54
CA PRO A 88 18.75 -8.13 -12.63
C PRO A 88 18.30 -8.64 -14.01
N ASP A 89 17.87 -9.89 -14.08
CA ASP A 89 17.30 -10.55 -15.26
C ASP A 89 15.95 -9.97 -15.72
N LYS A 90 15.19 -9.35 -14.82
CA LYS A 90 13.84 -8.81 -15.09
C LYS A 90 13.81 -7.29 -15.26
N ALA A 91 14.94 -6.61 -15.09
CA ALA A 91 15.03 -5.16 -15.18
C ALA A 91 14.67 -4.60 -16.57
N GLY A 92 14.76 -5.42 -17.63
CA GLY A 92 14.50 -5.02 -19.02
C GLY A 92 13.05 -5.15 -19.53
N MET A 93 12.11 -5.73 -18.78
CA MET A 93 10.75 -6.00 -19.31
C MET A 93 9.72 -4.87 -19.11
N ASN A 94 10.05 -3.81 -18.37
CA ASN A 94 9.11 -2.69 -18.09
C ASN A 94 9.46 -1.39 -18.83
N ALA A 95 10.23 -1.48 -19.93
CA ALA A 95 10.64 -0.32 -20.74
C ALA A 95 9.92 -0.23 -22.10
N ALA A 96 8.76 -0.87 -22.26
CA ALA A 96 7.92 -0.81 -23.46
C ALA A 96 6.49 -0.35 -23.11
#